data_AF-E9FPW9-F1
#
_entry.id   AF-E9FPW9-F1
#
_cell.length_a   1.000
_cell.length_b   1.000
_cell.length_c   1.000
_cell.angle_alpha   90.00
_cell.angle_beta   90.00
_cell.angle_gamma   90.00
#
_symmetry.space_group_name_H-M   'P 1'
#
loop_
_entity.id
_entity.type
_entity.pdbx_description
1 polymer ?
#
loop_
_entity_poly.entity_id
_entity_poly.type
_entity_poly.pdbx_seq_one_letter_code
_entity_poly.pdbx_strand_id
1 'polypeptide(L)' 'MGKGLYFYEVDLAGTQGKSDKELLDLLKQNGTHSYKATIKVYGAKDGKADLTNLVATKDLDVNLNGLTTPAEVQKGVA' A
#
# COMPACT_ATOMS: atom_id res chain seq x y z
N MET A 1 -24.99 -10.41 -8.95
CA MET A 1 -24.03 -11.05 -8.04
C MET A 1 -22.87 -10.09 -7.85
N GLY A 2 -22.91 -9.29 -6.78
CA GLY A 2 -21.85 -8.31 -6.51
C GLY A 2 -20.55 -9.05 -6.26
N LYS A 3 -19.51 -8.77 -7.06
CA LYS A 3 -18.17 -9.26 -6.75
C LYS A 3 -17.85 -8.75 -5.34
N GLY A 4 -17.53 -9.65 -4.41
CA GLY A 4 -17.25 -9.29 -3.03
C GLY A 4 -16.23 -8.15 -3.01
N LEU A 5 -16.60 -7.03 -2.38
CA LEU A 5 -15.67 -5.93 -2.18
C LEU A 5 -14.66 -6.38 -1.14
N TYR A 6 -13.39 -6.23 -1.47
CA TYR A 6 -12.28 -6.44 -0.55
C TYR A 6 -11.48 -5.16 -0.47
N PHE A 7 -11.11 -4.80 0.75
CA PHE A 7 -10.29 -3.62 1.03
C PHE A 7 -8.90 -4.08 1.45
N TYR A 8 -7.87 -3.34 1.07
CA TYR A 8 -6.49 -3.68 1.37
C TYR A 8 -5.82 -2.50 2.08
N GLU A 9 -5.12 -2.84 3.14
CA GLU A 9 -4.23 -1.94 3.88
C GLU A 9 -2.80 -2.45 3.69
N VAL A 10 -1.87 -1.53 3.43
CA VAL A 10 -0.45 -1.86 3.26
C VAL A 10 0.31 -1.16 4.37
N ASP A 11 0.77 -1.94 5.34
CA ASP A 11 1.63 -1.45 6.41
C ASP A 11 3.09 -1.55 5.96
N LEU A 12 3.72 -0.41 5.68
CA LEU A 12 5.14 -0.34 5.36
C LEU A 12 5.97 -0.34 6.67
N ALA A 13 6.90 -1.29 6.80
CA ALA A 13 7.79 -1.34 7.94
C ALA A 13 8.64 -0.06 8.00
N GLY A 14 8.83 0.47 9.22
CA GLY A 14 9.54 1.74 9.42
C GLY A 14 8.70 3.00 9.18
N THR A 15 7.41 2.86 8.84
CA THR A 15 6.49 4.00 8.71
C THR A 15 5.41 4.02 9.80
N GLN A 16 5.55 3.22 10.86
CA GLN A 16 4.57 3.15 11.95
C GLN A 16 4.34 4.53 12.59
N GLY A 17 3.07 4.88 12.78
CA GLY A 17 2.66 6.15 13.36
C GLY A 17 2.79 7.35 12.43
N LYS A 18 3.15 7.15 11.15
CA LYS A 18 3.17 8.19 10.12
C LYS A 18 2.02 8.00 9.15
N SER A 19 1.28 9.08 8.94
CA SER A 19 0.17 9.13 7.98
C SER A 19 0.30 10.37 7.10
N ASP A 20 -0.42 10.36 5.99
CA ASP A 20 -0.60 11.54 5.13
C ASP A 20 0.73 12.16 4.67
N LYS A 21 0.92 13.45 4.96
CA LYS A 21 2.08 14.24 4.53
C LYS A 21 3.40 13.71 5.07
N GLU A 22 3.44 13.28 6.34
CA GLU A 22 4.68 12.79 6.95
C GLU A 22 5.14 11.48 6.33
N LEU A 23 4.20 10.60 6.00
CA LEU A 23 4.49 9.39 5.26
C LEU A 23 5.02 9.75 3.87
N LEU A 24 4.33 10.62 3.14
CA LEU A 24 4.74 11.02 1.79
C LEU A 24 6.15 11.64 1.78
N ASP A 25 6.46 12.52 2.72
CA ASP A 25 7.77 13.16 2.81
C ASP A 25 8.87 12.14 3.17
N LEU A 26 8.58 11.18 4.06
CA LEU A 26 9.48 10.06 4.36
C LEU A 26 9.77 9.20 3.12
N LEU A 27 8.73 8.82 2.36
CA LEU A 27 8.90 8.00 1.16
C LEU A 27 9.71 8.75 0.09
N LYS A 28 9.47 10.07 -0.07
CA LYS A 28 10.25 10.91 -0.97
C LYS A 28 11.70 11.03 -0.55
N GLN A 29 11.96 11.23 0.74
CA GLN A 29 13.31 11.37 1.28
C GLN A 29 14.14 10.10 1.08
N ASN A 30 13.52 8.93 1.22
CA ASN A 30 14.20 7.65 1.06
C ASN A 30 14.42 7.22 -0.40
N GLY A 31 13.82 7.93 -1.37
CA GLY A 31 14.09 7.71 -2.80
C GLY A 31 13.78 6.28 -3.25
N THR A 32 14.72 5.65 -3.97
CA THR A 32 14.61 4.24 -4.35
C THR A 32 14.96 3.35 -3.17
N HIS A 33 13.97 2.67 -2.59
CA HIS A 33 14.15 1.84 -1.41
C HIS A 33 13.17 0.66 -1.38
N SER A 34 13.63 -0.47 -0.83
CA SER A 34 12.82 -1.66 -0.62
C SER A 34 12.31 -1.67 0.82
N TYR A 35 11.00 -1.64 0.99
CA TYR A 35 10.34 -1.73 2.28
C TYR A 35 9.72 -3.11 2.45
N LYS A 36 9.94 -3.74 3.60
CA LYS A 36 9.07 -4.85 4.01
C LYS A 36 7.69 -4.30 4.28
N ALA A 37 6.66 -4.90 3.71
CA ALA A 37 5.28 -4.51 3.94
C ALA A 37 4.44 -5.71 4.31
N THR A 38 3.41 -5.47 5.11
CA THR A 38 2.37 -6.45 5.40
C THR A 38 1.09 -5.95 4.75
N ILE A 39 0.56 -6.68 3.77
CA ILE A 39 -0.78 -6.46 3.23
C ILE A 39 -1.78 -7.13 4.17
N LYS A 40 -2.79 -6.37 4.59
CA LYS A 40 -3.98 -6.88 5.28
C LYS A 40 -5.18 -6.71 4.36
N VAL A 41 -5.86 -7.82 4.06
CA VAL A 41 -7.07 -7.83 3.24
C VAL A 41 -8.27 -7.96 4.17
N TYR A 42 -9.19 -7.02 4.07
CA TYR A 42 -10.42 -6.97 4.84
C TYR A 42 -11.63 -7.23 3.94
N GLY A 43 -12.60 -7.94 4.48
CA GLY A 43 -13.92 -8.03 3.87
C GLY A 43 -14.63 -6.68 3.88
N ALA A 44 -15.66 -6.54 3.05
CA ALA A 44 -16.51 -5.37 3.08
C ALA A 44 -17.72 -5.57 4.01
N LYS A 45 -18.05 -4.52 4.76
CA LYS A 45 -19.30 -4.37 5.50
C LYS A 45 -19.92 -3.03 5.14
N ASP A 46 -21.17 -3.06 4.68
CA ASP A 46 -21.91 -1.86 4.26
C ASP A 46 -21.16 -1.01 3.21
N GLY A 47 -20.41 -1.67 2.32
CA GLY A 47 -19.60 -1.01 1.28
C GLY A 47 -18.32 -0.34 1.78
N LYS A 48 -17.91 -0.58 3.02
CA LYS A 48 -16.65 -0.08 3.61
C LYS A 48 -15.79 -1.25 4.11
N ALA A 49 -14.51 -0.98 4.36
CA ALA A 49 -13.61 -1.95 4.96
C ALA A 49 -14.11 -2.36 6.36
N ASP A 50 -14.28 -3.67 6.57
CA ASP A 50 -14.53 -4.22 7.89
C ASP A 50 -13.20 -4.64 8.52
N LEU A 51 -12.62 -3.75 9.34
CA LEU A 51 -11.35 -4.00 10.02
C LEU A 51 -11.41 -5.17 11.01
N THR A 52 -12.62 -5.65 11.34
CA THR A 52 -12.80 -6.84 12.18
C THR A 52 -12.85 -8.13 11.36
N ASN A 53 -13.07 -8.04 10.05
CA ASN A 53 -13.12 -9.17 9.13
C ASN A 53 -11.83 -9.24 8.29
N LEU A 54 -10.73 -9.61 8.96
CA LEU A 54 -9.46 -9.86 8.30
C LEU A 54 -9.55 -11.18 7.52
N VAL A 55 -9.50 -11.07 6.19
CA VAL A 55 -9.60 -12.19 5.26
C VAL A 55 -8.23 -12.83 5.02
N ALA A 56 -7.18 -12.02 4.91
CA ALA A 56 -5.83 -12.51 4.68
C ALA A 56 -4.78 -11.50 5.15
N THR A 57 -3.61 -12.03 5.51
CA THR A 57 -2.39 -11.24 5.69
C THR A 57 -1.27 -11.82 4.86
N LYS A 58 -0.42 -10.96 4.31
CA LYS A 58 0.73 -11.39 3.52
C LYS A 58 1.87 -10.41 3.67
N ASP A 59 3.05 -10.96 3.97
CA ASP A 59 4.29 -10.19 3.93
C ASP A 59 4.85 -10.18 2.51
N LEU A 60 5.37 -9.02 2.11
CA LEU A 60 5.98 -8.76 0.82
C LEU A 60 7.11 -7.75 0.96
N ASP A 61 8.00 -7.72 -0.03
CA ASP A 61 8.96 -6.64 -0.21
C ASP A 61 8.42 -5.68 -1.28
N VAL A 62 8.19 -4.42 -0.88
CA VAL A 62 7.76 -3.32 -1.74
C VAL A 62 8.98 -2.54 -2.17
N ASN A 63 9.34 -2.67 -3.45
CA ASN A 63 10.37 -1.83 -4.05
C ASN A 63 9.74 -0.51 -4.49
N LEU A 64 9.96 0.55 -3.71
CA LEU A 64 9.65 1.89 -4.15
C LEU A 64 10.77 2.33 -5.08
N ASN A 65 10.44 2.50 -6.35
CA ASN A 65 11.31 3.21 -7.28
C ASN A 65 11.12 4.69 -6.95
N GLY A 66 12.16 5.36 -6.45
CA GLY A 66 12.12 6.78 -6.12
C GLY A 66 11.65 7.58 -7.33
N LEU A 67 10.94 8.70 -7.08
CA LEU A 67 10.24 9.56 -8.06
C LEU A 67 10.62 9.26 -9.51
N THR A 68 10.00 8.21 -10.04
CA THR A 68 10.14 7.78 -11.43
C THR A 68 9.70 8.96 -12.28
N THR A 69 10.48 9.30 -13.30
CA THR A 69 10.07 10.38 -14.21
C THR A 69 8.71 10.02 -14.84
N PRO A 70 7.87 10.99 -15.24
CA PRO A 70 6.61 10.70 -15.93
C PRO A 70 6.79 9.75 -17.13
N ALA A 71 7.97 9.80 -17.77
CA ALA A 71 8.37 8.92 -18.87
C ALA A 71 8.53 7.45 -18.46
N GLU A 72 9.03 7.18 -17.25
CA GLU A 72 9.19 5.83 -16.71
C GLU A 72 7.84 5.28 -16.20
N VAL A 73 6.96 6.14 -15.66
CA VAL A 73 5.58 5.76 -15.30
C VAL A 73 4.79 5.33 -16.55
N GLN A 74 4.94 6.06 -17.67
CA GLN A 74 4.30 5.71 -18.94
C GLN A 74 4.75 4.37 -19.51
N LYS A 75 5.98 3.91 -19.21
CA LYS A 75 6.45 2.58 -19.63
C LYS A 75 5.86 1.44 -18.80
N GLY A 76 5.53 1.66 -17.53
CA GLY A 76 5.00 0.62 -16.64
C GLY A 76 3.49 0.38 -16.76
N VAL A 77 2.76 1.29 -17.41
CA VAL A 77 1.31 1.16 -17.69
C VAL A 77 1.01 0.51 -19.04
N ALA A 78 2.03 0.13 -19.81
CA ALA A 78 1.92 -0.46 -21.15
C ALA A 78 1.84 -1.99 -21.14
#